data_AF-A0A355TW74-F1
#
_entry.id   AF-A0A355TW74-F1
#
_cell.length_a   1.000
_cell.length_b   1.000
_cell.length_c   1.000
_cell.angle_alpha   90.00
_cell.angle_beta   90.00
_cell.angle_gamma   90.00
#
_symmetry.space_group_name_H-M   'P 1'
#
loop_
_entity.id
_entity.type
_entity.pdbx_description
1 polymer ?
#
loop_
_entity_poly.entity_id
_entity_poly.type
_entity_poly.pdbx_seq_one_letter_code
_entity_poly.pdbx_strand_id
1 'polypeptide(L)'
;MDLKKIAYISTACLGIMVASLCFFSQAQAAQEPPYKVGQTVQTIKADLTGDKSCENISLKIFKIDQDNAFAKLVVTDRHGKVLGKSPEIASYKDARAMGCFPWANSNLEMAGQIKGNRPQIFVSVPRTDVRPAVFAIWTWDNSKHTLTYESSQCLLGKDSSNTFYWSKLPQDYGPHARWIDTLANPSGQLKPSHIVGRVFEYNKDASQCKFGRAEFTIENKTLKLNQWLPNENSQK
;
A
#
# COMPACT_ATOMS: atom_id res chain seq x y z
N MET A 1 -20.28 42.10 80.68
CA MET A 1 -21.65 42.44 81.09
C MET A 1 -22.52 42.42 79.84
N ASP A 2 -23.64 41.70 79.97
CA ASP A 2 -24.85 41.67 79.14
C ASP A 2 -24.90 41.12 77.71
N LEU A 3 -25.88 40.21 77.57
CA LEU A 3 -26.46 39.57 76.40
C LEU A 3 -27.58 40.46 75.80
N LYS A 4 -27.98 40.09 74.56
CA LYS A 4 -29.21 40.49 73.80
C LYS A 4 -28.98 41.66 72.82
N LYS A 5 -29.46 41.67 71.57
CA LYS A 5 -30.49 40.89 70.86
C LYS A 5 -30.52 41.34 69.36
N ILE A 6 -31.21 40.55 68.52
CA ILE A 6 -31.80 40.86 67.17
C ILE A 6 -30.80 40.72 65.99
N ALA A 7 -30.89 39.81 65.01
CA ALA A 7 -31.95 39.16 64.20
C ALA A 7 -32.19 39.82 62.81
N TYR A 8 -32.35 38.94 61.80
CA TYR A 8 -32.84 39.09 60.40
C TYR A 8 -31.82 39.38 59.27
N ILE A 9 -31.54 38.38 58.39
CA ILE A 9 -32.08 38.13 57.00
C ILE A 9 -31.49 39.13 55.97
N SER A 10 -30.94 38.79 54.79
CA SER A 10 -30.71 37.55 54.04
C SER A 10 -29.73 37.79 52.87
N THR A 11 -29.22 36.69 52.32
CA THR A 11 -28.91 36.41 50.89
C THR A 11 -28.04 37.37 50.06
N ALA A 12 -26.82 36.91 49.75
CA ALA A 12 -26.30 36.72 48.39
C ALA A 12 -24.98 35.92 48.51
N CYS A 13 -24.94 34.63 48.16
CA CYS A 13 -24.62 34.07 46.83
C CYS A 13 -23.22 34.44 46.27
N LEU A 14 -22.55 33.39 45.76
CA LEU A 14 -21.20 33.29 45.17
C LEU A 14 -20.06 33.27 46.21
N GLY A 15 -19.23 32.23 46.35
CA GLY A 15 -18.92 31.11 45.47
C GLY A 15 -17.39 30.99 45.41
N ILE A 16 -16.79 30.04 46.14
CA ILE A 16 -15.38 29.69 45.95
C ILE A 16 -15.23 28.16 45.99
N MET A 17 -14.59 27.69 44.93
CA MET A 17 -14.43 26.31 44.49
C MET A 17 -13.72 25.41 45.52
N VAL A 18 -14.27 24.21 45.71
CA VAL A 18 -13.51 23.06 46.19
C VAL A 18 -12.74 22.53 44.99
N ALA A 19 -11.43 22.76 44.96
CA ALA A 19 -10.53 22.14 43.99
C ALA A 19 -10.36 20.66 44.34
N SER A 20 -11.25 19.81 43.81
CA SER A 20 -11.05 18.36 43.77
C SER A 20 -9.94 18.06 42.77
N LEU A 21 -8.72 17.80 43.27
CA LEU A 21 -7.64 17.18 42.51
C LEU A 21 -8.04 15.73 42.18
N CYS A 22 -8.74 15.55 41.07
CA CYS A 22 -8.84 14.25 40.42
C CYS A 22 -7.46 13.94 39.82
N PHE A 23 -6.69 13.09 40.51
CA PHE A 23 -5.58 12.39 39.88
C PHE A 23 -6.15 11.40 38.86
N PHE A 24 -6.33 11.85 37.62
CA PHE A 24 -6.47 10.93 36.50
C PHE A 24 -5.11 10.27 36.29
N SER A 25 -4.91 9.09 36.87
CA SER A 25 -3.86 8.20 36.39
C SER A 25 -4.21 7.86 34.96
N GLN A 26 -3.54 8.50 34.00
CA GLN A 26 -3.53 8.02 32.62
C GLN A 26 -2.81 6.67 32.66
N ALA A 27 -3.56 5.59 32.83
CA ALA A 27 -3.15 4.30 32.36
C ALA A 27 -2.90 4.47 30.87
N GLN A 28 -1.62 4.55 30.50
CA GLN A 28 -1.20 4.41 29.11
C GLN A 28 -1.64 3.00 28.72
N ALA A 29 -2.85 2.89 28.17
CA ALA A 29 -3.32 1.65 27.57
C ALA A 29 -2.22 1.27 26.59
N ALA A 30 -1.51 0.19 26.87
CA ALA A 30 -0.52 -0.36 25.96
C ALA A 30 -1.27 -0.64 24.66
N GLN A 31 -1.15 0.26 23.69
CA GLN A 31 -1.79 0.13 22.41
C GLN A 31 -1.28 -1.18 21.82
N GLU A 32 -2.18 -2.14 21.57
CA GLU A 32 -1.77 -3.40 20.96
C GLU A 32 -0.97 -3.08 19.68
N PRO A 33 0.15 -3.78 19.42
CA PRO A 33 0.89 -3.57 18.19
C PRO A 33 -0.06 -3.66 17.00
N PRO A 34 0.02 -2.74 16.02
CA PRO A 34 -0.96 -2.65 14.93
C PRO A 34 -1.00 -3.91 14.05
N TYR A 35 0.01 -4.78 14.17
CA TYR A 35 0.13 -6.02 13.42
C TYR A 35 0.40 -7.22 14.33
N LYS A 36 -0.04 -8.40 13.91
CA LYS A 36 0.21 -9.69 14.58
C LYS A 36 0.86 -10.68 13.61
N VAL A 37 1.78 -11.51 14.09
CA VAL A 37 2.37 -12.59 13.28
C VAL A 37 1.26 -13.53 12.80
N GLY A 38 1.26 -13.85 11.51
CA GLY A 38 0.21 -14.62 10.86
C GLY A 38 -0.98 -13.79 10.37
N GLN A 39 -1.04 -12.48 10.62
CA GLN A 39 -2.06 -11.60 10.06
C GLN A 39 -1.88 -11.45 8.55
N THR A 40 -2.97 -11.57 7.80
CA THR A 40 -3.03 -11.15 6.40
C THR A 40 -3.35 -9.67 6.35
N VAL A 41 -2.47 -8.86 5.76
CA VAL A 41 -2.66 -7.40 5.66
C VAL A 41 -3.35 -7.00 4.36
N GLN A 42 -3.19 -7.80 3.31
CA GLN A 42 -3.85 -7.58 2.02
C GLN A 42 -4.02 -8.91 1.30
N THR A 43 -5.11 -9.02 0.54
CA THR A 43 -5.36 -10.12 -0.39
C THR A 43 -5.89 -9.58 -1.71
N ILE A 44 -5.36 -10.08 -2.83
CA ILE A 44 -5.96 -9.92 -4.15
C ILE A 44 -6.35 -11.29 -4.69
N LYS A 45 -7.25 -11.30 -5.67
CA LYS A 45 -7.63 -12.50 -6.41
C LYS A 45 -7.12 -12.39 -7.84
N ALA A 46 -6.48 -13.45 -8.33
CA ALA A 46 -6.07 -13.53 -9.72
C ALA A 46 -6.02 -14.98 -10.19
N ASP A 47 -6.37 -15.21 -11.44
CA ASP A 47 -6.13 -16.44 -12.17
C ASP A 47 -4.65 -16.51 -12.55
N LEU A 48 -3.92 -17.41 -11.90
CA LEU A 48 -2.51 -17.67 -12.17
C LEU A 48 -2.32 -18.83 -13.17
N THR A 49 -3.33 -19.64 -13.44
CA THR A 49 -3.20 -20.87 -14.24
C THR A 49 -3.77 -20.76 -15.66
N GLY A 50 -4.65 -19.79 -15.88
CA GLY A 50 -5.43 -19.62 -17.11
C GLY A 50 -6.73 -20.42 -17.13
N ASP A 51 -7.12 -21.05 -16.01
CA ASP A 51 -8.31 -21.90 -15.89
C ASP A 51 -9.58 -21.10 -15.54
N LYS A 52 -9.48 -19.77 -15.44
CA LYS A 52 -10.55 -18.84 -15.03
C LYS A 52 -10.99 -18.99 -13.57
N SER A 53 -10.31 -19.81 -12.77
CA SER A 53 -10.46 -19.86 -11.32
C SER A 53 -9.39 -18.99 -10.69
N CYS A 54 -9.78 -18.06 -9.82
CA CYS A 54 -8.81 -17.21 -9.14
C CYS A 54 -8.23 -17.88 -7.90
N GLU A 55 -6.90 -17.86 -7.78
CA GLU A 55 -6.20 -18.03 -6.52
C GLU A 55 -6.31 -16.77 -5.65
N ASN A 56 -6.16 -16.94 -4.34
CA ASN A 56 -5.92 -15.81 -3.44
C ASN A 56 -4.40 -15.61 -3.29
N ILE A 57 -3.96 -14.38 -3.45
CA ILE A 57 -2.58 -13.97 -3.21
C ILE A 57 -2.61 -13.00 -2.05
N SER A 58 -1.90 -13.33 -0.98
CA SER A 58 -1.94 -12.56 0.26
C SER A 58 -0.55 -12.09 0.68
N LEU A 59 -0.47 -10.87 1.21
CA LEU A 59 0.65 -10.44 2.04
C LEU A 59 0.36 -10.83 3.49
N LYS A 60 1.17 -11.72 4.04
CA LYS A 60 0.99 -12.26 5.39
C LYS A 60 2.20 -11.96 6.27
N ILE A 61 1.98 -11.34 7.42
CA ILE A 61 3.03 -11.05 8.40
C ILE A 61 3.62 -12.37 8.90
N PHE A 62 4.94 -12.49 8.89
CA PHE A 62 5.65 -13.67 9.40
C PHE A 62 6.60 -13.32 10.55
N LYS A 63 7.04 -12.07 10.67
CA LYS A 63 7.91 -11.61 11.76
C LYS A 63 7.54 -10.16 12.13
N ILE A 64 7.61 -9.86 13.41
CA ILE A 64 7.59 -8.48 13.93
C ILE A 64 8.92 -8.25 14.65
N ASP A 65 9.57 -7.13 14.36
CA ASP A 65 10.84 -6.73 14.94
C ASP A 65 10.81 -5.23 15.24
N GLN A 66 10.75 -4.89 16.53
CA GLN A 66 10.43 -3.54 17.00
C GLN A 66 9.12 -3.06 16.35
N ASP A 67 9.17 -1.97 15.59
CA ASP A 67 8.00 -1.41 14.90
C ASP A 67 7.84 -1.92 13.46
N ASN A 68 8.67 -2.86 13.01
CA ASN A 68 8.63 -3.41 11.65
C ASN A 68 7.83 -4.72 11.61
N ALA A 69 6.81 -4.79 10.77
CA ALA A 69 6.08 -6.02 10.48
C ALA A 69 6.48 -6.56 9.10
N PHE A 70 7.32 -7.59 9.08
CA PHE A 70 7.76 -8.23 7.84
C PHE A 70 6.72 -9.20 7.32
N ALA A 71 6.42 -9.11 6.02
CA ALA A 71 5.44 -9.92 5.32
C ALA A 71 6.09 -10.84 4.28
N LYS A 72 5.33 -11.85 3.87
CA LYS A 72 5.65 -12.72 2.74
C LYS A 72 4.42 -12.91 1.87
N LEU A 73 4.63 -13.24 0.61
CA LEU A 73 3.56 -13.68 -0.28
C LEU A 73 3.14 -15.11 0.08
N VAL A 74 1.84 -15.32 0.11
CA VAL A 74 1.21 -16.64 0.24
C VAL A 74 0.18 -16.77 -0.86
N VAL A 75 0.29 -17.82 -1.67
CA VAL A 75 -0.69 -18.17 -2.70
C VAL A 75 -1.52 -19.33 -2.18
N THR A 76 -2.84 -19.18 -2.19
CA THR A 76 -3.77 -20.26 -1.85
C THR A 76 -4.77 -20.49 -2.96
N ASP A 77 -5.27 -21.71 -3.06
CA ASP A 77 -6.45 -21.96 -3.89
C ASP A 77 -7.70 -21.28 -3.30
N ARG A 78 -8.82 -21.44 -4.01
CA ARG A 78 -10.14 -20.92 -3.60
C ARG A 78 -10.68 -21.51 -2.29
N HIS A 79 -10.14 -22.64 -1.83
CA HIS A 79 -10.51 -23.32 -0.59
C HIS A 79 -9.55 -22.98 0.56
N GLY A 80 -8.55 -22.14 0.33
CA GLY A 80 -7.56 -21.73 1.33
C GLY A 80 -6.38 -22.70 1.47
N LYS A 81 -6.28 -23.75 0.65
CA LYS A 81 -5.10 -24.62 0.62
C LYS A 81 -3.92 -23.82 0.10
N VAL A 82 -2.84 -23.80 0.88
CA VAL A 82 -1.59 -23.15 0.46
C VAL A 82 -0.99 -23.89 -0.72
N LEU A 83 -0.76 -23.17 -1.81
CA LEU A 83 -0.08 -23.66 -3.01
C LEU A 83 1.42 -23.34 -2.94
N GLY A 84 1.75 -22.10 -2.59
CA GLY A 84 3.14 -21.65 -2.53
C GLY A 84 3.34 -20.41 -1.66
N LYS A 85 4.61 -20.10 -1.35
CA LYS A 85 5.01 -18.96 -0.53
C LYS A 85 6.29 -18.33 -1.08
N SER A 86 6.47 -17.02 -0.89
CA SER A 86 7.79 -16.40 -1.06
C SER A 86 8.71 -16.76 0.12
N PRO A 87 10.03 -16.60 -0.03
CA PRO A 87 10.96 -16.64 1.10
C PRO A 87 10.62 -15.63 2.20
N GLU A 88 11.09 -15.90 3.41
CA GLU A 88 10.97 -15.03 4.57
C GLU A 88 12.17 -14.05 4.61
N ILE A 89 11.93 -12.81 4.17
CA ILE A 89 12.96 -11.77 4.09
C ILE A 89 12.78 -10.78 5.24
N ALA A 90 13.67 -10.86 6.24
CA ALA A 90 13.59 -10.08 7.48
C ALA A 90 14.59 -8.91 7.55
N SER A 91 14.99 -8.36 6.39
CA SER A 91 15.90 -7.22 6.29
C SER A 91 15.34 -6.18 5.34
N TYR A 92 15.00 -4.99 5.84
CA TYR A 92 14.46 -3.90 5.01
C TYR A 92 15.47 -3.38 3.96
N LYS A 93 16.75 -3.78 4.04
CA LYS A 93 17.78 -3.47 3.06
C LYS A 93 17.74 -4.40 1.83
N ASP A 94 17.03 -5.52 1.92
CA ASP A 94 16.87 -6.46 0.81
C ASP A 94 15.77 -5.96 -0.13
N ALA A 95 16.05 -5.93 -1.45
CA ALA A 95 15.10 -5.48 -2.46
C ALA A 95 13.81 -6.33 -2.54
N ARG A 96 13.81 -7.52 -1.92
CA ARG A 96 12.68 -8.46 -1.82
C ARG A 96 11.84 -8.26 -0.57
N ALA A 97 12.30 -7.41 0.36
CA ALA A 97 11.60 -7.17 1.61
C ALA A 97 10.23 -6.55 1.34
N MET A 98 9.23 -7.06 2.03
CA MET A 98 7.86 -6.58 1.96
C MET A 98 7.28 -6.55 3.37
N GLY A 99 6.37 -5.63 3.65
CA GLY A 99 5.81 -5.51 4.98
C GLY A 99 5.21 -4.15 5.28
N CYS A 100 4.94 -3.92 6.55
CA CYS A 100 4.48 -2.66 7.08
C CYS A 100 5.57 -2.10 7.99
N PHE A 101 6.07 -0.92 7.65
CA PHE A 101 7.18 -0.27 8.35
C PHE A 101 6.71 1.10 8.86
N PRO A 102 7.35 1.65 9.91
CA PRO A 102 6.95 2.95 10.47
C PRO A 102 6.96 4.11 9.45
N TRP A 103 7.76 3.97 8.40
CA TRP A 103 7.99 4.98 7.38
C TRP A 103 7.23 4.71 6.08
N ALA A 104 6.85 3.46 5.79
CA ALA A 104 6.08 3.11 4.58
C ALA A 104 5.57 1.67 4.63
N ASN A 105 4.60 1.36 3.77
CA ASN A 105 4.08 0.00 3.58
C ASN A 105 4.35 -0.50 2.17
N SER A 106 4.57 -1.81 2.04
CA SER A 106 4.39 -2.51 0.77
C SER A 106 2.91 -2.74 0.52
N ASN A 107 2.47 -2.56 -0.73
CA ASN A 107 1.15 -3.00 -1.18
C ASN A 107 1.28 -4.08 -2.23
N LEU A 108 0.43 -5.10 -2.14
CA LEU A 108 0.16 -6.07 -3.18
C LEU A 108 -0.70 -5.39 -4.25
N GLU A 109 -0.06 -4.94 -5.32
CA GLU A 109 -0.68 -4.08 -6.33
C GLU A 109 -1.58 -4.93 -7.24
N MET A 110 -0.99 -5.93 -7.89
CA MET A 110 -1.72 -6.78 -8.83
C MET A 110 -0.99 -8.09 -9.12
N ALA A 111 -1.68 -8.98 -9.84
CA ALA A 111 -1.10 -10.15 -10.46
C ALA A 111 -1.65 -10.35 -11.87
N GLY A 112 -0.84 -10.94 -12.74
CA GLY A 112 -1.16 -11.18 -14.14
C GLY A 112 0.10 -11.38 -15.00
N GLN A 113 -0.09 -11.80 -16.24
CA GLN A 113 0.96 -12.03 -17.21
C GLN A 113 1.16 -10.78 -18.08
N ILE A 114 2.04 -9.87 -17.65
CA ILE A 114 2.30 -8.58 -18.33
C ILE A 114 3.63 -8.59 -19.07
N LYS A 115 4.71 -8.94 -18.36
CA LYS A 115 6.09 -8.74 -18.82
C LYS A 115 6.68 -9.97 -19.50
N GLY A 116 6.20 -11.16 -19.15
CA GLY A 116 6.75 -12.43 -19.57
C GLY A 116 5.69 -13.48 -19.92
N ASN A 117 6.15 -14.73 -20.06
CA ASN A 117 5.29 -15.86 -20.44
C ASN A 117 4.62 -16.55 -19.26
N ARG A 118 4.87 -16.06 -18.04
CA ARG A 118 4.37 -16.60 -16.79
C ARG A 118 3.63 -15.50 -16.02
N PRO A 119 2.70 -15.86 -15.12
CA PRO A 119 2.07 -14.89 -14.23
C PRO A 119 3.13 -14.20 -13.37
N GLN A 120 3.04 -12.88 -13.26
CA GLN A 120 3.80 -12.09 -12.30
C GLN A 120 2.88 -11.58 -11.19
N ILE A 121 3.45 -11.40 -10.01
CA ILE A 121 2.86 -10.72 -8.86
C ILE A 121 3.71 -9.49 -8.58
N PHE A 122 3.05 -8.35 -8.44
CA PHE A 122 3.68 -7.04 -8.28
C PHE A 122 3.38 -6.53 -6.88
N VAL A 123 4.45 -6.27 -6.12
CA VAL A 123 4.37 -5.69 -4.77
C VAL A 123 5.12 -4.37 -4.79
N SER A 124 4.50 -3.27 -4.40
CA SER A 124 5.21 -2.00 -4.27
C SER A 124 6.23 -2.07 -3.14
N VAL A 125 7.44 -1.61 -3.44
CA VAL A 125 8.50 -1.43 -2.45
C VAL A 125 8.14 -0.22 -1.58
N PRO A 126 8.28 -0.31 -0.25
CA PRO A 126 7.93 0.80 0.63
C PRO A 126 8.82 2.02 0.33
N ARG A 127 8.23 3.23 0.32
CA ARG A 127 8.92 4.52 0.13
C ARG A 127 8.21 5.64 0.87
N THR A 128 8.96 6.65 1.28
CA THR A 128 8.48 7.85 2.01
C THR A 128 8.31 9.08 1.13
N ASP A 129 8.75 9.00 -0.13
CA ASP A 129 8.85 10.16 -1.02
C ASP A 129 8.07 9.93 -2.31
N VAL A 130 8.09 10.95 -3.17
CA VAL A 130 7.40 10.97 -4.46
C VAL A 130 8.25 10.42 -5.59
N ARG A 131 9.38 9.75 -5.35
CA ARG A 131 10.16 9.15 -6.46
C ARG A 131 9.35 8.05 -7.16
N PRO A 132 9.72 7.64 -8.39
CA PRO A 132 9.01 6.58 -9.10
C PRO A 132 8.76 5.34 -8.26
N ALA A 133 7.54 4.81 -8.31
CA ALA A 133 7.19 3.59 -7.60
C ALA A 133 8.01 2.42 -8.14
N VAL A 134 8.63 1.67 -7.24
CA VAL A 134 9.35 0.45 -7.57
C VAL A 134 8.46 -0.72 -7.18
N PHE A 135 8.27 -1.65 -8.11
CA PHE A 135 7.54 -2.89 -7.92
C PHE A 135 8.55 -4.04 -7.82
N ALA A 136 8.55 -4.75 -6.72
CA ALA A 136 9.16 -6.07 -6.61
C ALA A 136 8.30 -7.07 -7.39
N ILE A 137 8.91 -7.67 -8.42
CA ILE A 137 8.24 -8.57 -9.37
C ILE A 137 8.60 -10.00 -9.00
N TRP A 138 7.57 -10.80 -8.73
CA TRP A 138 7.68 -12.23 -8.46
C TRP A 138 7.00 -13.01 -9.57
N THR A 139 7.71 -13.95 -10.19
CA THR A 139 7.14 -14.85 -11.19
C THR A 139 6.63 -16.12 -10.51
N TRP A 140 5.39 -16.50 -10.83
CA TRP A 140 4.77 -17.74 -10.37
C TRP A 140 5.04 -18.88 -11.36
N ASP A 141 5.44 -20.04 -10.83
CA ASP A 141 5.57 -21.28 -11.58
C ASP A 141 4.42 -22.22 -11.26
N ASN A 142 3.47 -22.37 -12.19
CA ASN A 142 2.29 -23.23 -12.05
C ASN A 142 2.64 -24.70 -11.84
N SER A 143 3.72 -25.20 -12.43
CA SER A 143 4.07 -26.62 -12.33
C SER A 143 4.71 -26.95 -10.98
N LYS A 144 5.48 -26.01 -10.43
CA LYS A 144 6.21 -26.21 -9.16
C LYS A 144 5.49 -25.62 -7.96
N HIS A 145 4.48 -24.79 -8.17
CA HIS A 145 3.84 -23.94 -7.15
C HIS A 145 4.86 -23.11 -6.36
N THR A 146 5.80 -22.49 -7.08
CA THR A 146 6.88 -21.69 -6.47
C THR A 146 6.86 -20.25 -6.94
N LEU A 147 7.27 -19.35 -6.04
CA LEU A 147 7.50 -17.93 -6.33
C LEU A 147 9.00 -17.69 -6.49
N THR A 148 9.38 -17.14 -7.64
CA THR A 148 10.77 -16.72 -7.90
C THR A 148 10.83 -15.21 -8.03
N TYR A 149 11.71 -14.57 -7.27
CA TYR A 149 11.98 -13.15 -7.43
C TYR A 149 12.66 -12.90 -8.78
N GLU A 150 12.09 -12.02 -9.58
CA GLU A 150 12.60 -11.69 -10.91
C GLU A 150 13.47 -10.43 -10.86
N SER A 151 12.90 -9.32 -10.38
CA SER A 151 13.58 -8.02 -10.31
C SER A 151 12.74 -7.00 -9.54
N SER A 152 13.33 -5.84 -9.27
CA SER A 152 12.61 -4.65 -8.80
C SER A 152 12.69 -3.56 -9.87
N GLN A 153 11.55 -3.10 -10.36
CA GLN A 153 11.45 -2.20 -11.51
C GLN A 153 10.37 -1.14 -11.30
N CYS A 154 10.55 0.01 -11.94
CA CYS A 154 9.55 1.07 -12.06
C CYS A 154 8.97 1.10 -13.48
N LEU A 155 7.83 1.75 -13.64
CA LEU A 155 7.19 1.99 -14.93
C LEU A 155 7.30 3.45 -15.29
N LEU A 156 8.23 3.79 -16.17
CA LEU A 156 8.54 5.17 -16.55
C LEU A 156 8.02 5.47 -17.95
N GLY A 157 7.34 6.60 -18.10
CA GLY A 157 7.04 7.20 -19.38
C GLY A 157 8.26 7.90 -19.96
N LYS A 158 8.41 7.85 -21.28
CA LYS A 158 9.38 8.68 -22.00
C LYS A 158 8.65 9.91 -22.55
N ASP A 159 9.05 11.10 -22.13
CA ASP A 159 8.51 12.36 -22.62
C ASP A 159 6.96 12.43 -22.55
N SER A 160 6.35 13.09 -23.53
CA SER A 160 4.89 13.17 -23.72
C SER A 160 4.25 11.87 -24.22
N SER A 161 5.02 10.78 -24.43
CA SER A 161 4.44 9.51 -24.88
C SER A 161 3.49 8.91 -23.85
N ASN A 162 2.40 8.31 -24.33
CA ASN A 162 1.45 7.57 -23.49
C ASN A 162 1.94 6.16 -23.16
N THR A 163 3.23 5.85 -23.32
CA THR A 163 3.77 4.49 -23.11
C THR A 163 4.76 4.46 -21.96
N PHE A 164 4.60 3.48 -21.09
CA PHE A 164 5.40 3.27 -19.89
C PHE A 164 6.21 1.98 -20.00
N TYR A 165 7.49 2.08 -19.65
CA TYR A 165 8.47 1.02 -19.81
C TYR A 165 9.00 0.56 -18.46
N TRP A 166 9.11 -0.77 -18.31
CA TRP A 166 9.80 -1.38 -17.19
C TRP A 166 11.27 -0.96 -17.17
N SER A 167 11.67 -0.25 -16.13
CA SER A 167 12.99 0.36 -16.01
C SER A 167 13.55 0.18 -14.60
N LYS A 168 14.87 0.24 -14.45
CA LYS A 168 15.47 0.41 -13.12
C LYS A 168 15.14 1.81 -12.60
N LEU A 169 15.08 1.98 -11.28
CA LEU A 169 14.94 3.31 -10.68
C LEU A 169 16.12 4.20 -11.12
N PRO A 170 15.88 5.32 -11.80
CA PRO A 170 16.94 6.18 -12.27
C PRO A 170 17.51 7.00 -11.10
N GLN A 171 18.78 7.39 -11.21
CA GLN A 171 19.40 8.34 -10.26
C GLN A 171 18.89 9.77 -10.50
N ASP A 172 18.62 10.11 -11.76
CA ASP A 172 18.05 11.37 -12.20
C ASP A 172 16.98 11.08 -13.27
N TYR A 173 15.79 11.63 -13.08
CA TYR A 173 14.67 11.50 -14.01
C TYR A 173 14.48 12.76 -14.87
N GLY A 174 15.41 13.72 -14.78
CA GLY A 174 15.43 14.92 -15.60
C GLY A 174 14.37 15.96 -15.20
N PRO A 175 14.25 17.05 -15.96
CA PRO A 175 13.33 18.14 -15.62
C PRO A 175 11.86 17.74 -15.81
N HIS A 176 11.57 16.70 -16.61
CA HIS A 176 10.23 16.22 -16.92
C HIS A 176 10.22 14.70 -16.80
N ALA A 177 9.32 14.15 -15.99
CA ALA A 177 9.22 12.71 -15.78
C ALA A 177 7.79 12.29 -15.51
N ARG A 178 7.47 11.06 -15.88
CA ARG A 178 6.16 10.46 -15.62
C ARG A 178 6.32 9.01 -15.27
N TRP A 179 5.55 8.53 -14.30
CA TRP A 179 5.58 7.12 -13.90
C TRP A 179 4.23 6.63 -13.42
N ILE A 180 4.07 5.31 -13.45
CA ILE A 180 2.93 4.65 -12.82
C ILE A 180 3.26 4.42 -11.34
N ASP A 181 2.40 4.96 -10.50
CA ASP A 181 2.52 4.98 -9.04
C ASP A 181 1.92 3.74 -8.38
N THR A 182 0.79 3.27 -8.90
CA THR A 182 0.07 2.07 -8.43
C THR A 182 -0.49 1.31 -9.62
N LEU A 183 -0.72 0.02 -9.46
CA LEU A 183 -1.23 -0.87 -10.49
C LEU A 183 -2.32 -1.78 -9.95
N ALA A 184 -3.33 -2.05 -10.76
CA ALA A 184 -4.42 -2.97 -10.46
C ALA A 184 -4.81 -3.73 -11.72
N ASN A 185 -5.00 -5.04 -11.58
CA ASN A 185 -5.71 -5.87 -12.55
C ASN A 185 -7.14 -6.06 -12.03
N PRO A 186 -8.10 -5.21 -12.42
CA PRO A 186 -9.46 -5.28 -11.88
C PRO A 186 -10.18 -6.57 -12.27
N SER A 187 -9.82 -7.15 -13.41
CA SER A 187 -10.44 -8.38 -13.91
C SER A 187 -9.99 -9.65 -13.17
N GLY A 188 -8.83 -9.60 -12.50
CA GLY A 188 -8.17 -10.78 -11.95
C GLY A 188 -7.74 -11.82 -13.00
N GLN A 189 -7.90 -11.55 -14.31
CA GLN A 189 -7.58 -12.53 -15.35
C GLN A 189 -6.07 -12.68 -15.51
N LEU A 190 -5.62 -13.89 -15.89
CA LEU A 190 -4.22 -14.16 -16.18
C LEU A 190 -3.64 -13.18 -17.21
N LYS A 191 -4.37 -12.94 -18.30
CA LYS A 191 -4.01 -11.97 -19.34
C LYS A 191 -5.04 -10.84 -19.33
N PRO A 192 -4.82 -9.78 -18.54
CA PRO A 192 -5.82 -8.72 -18.43
C PRO A 192 -5.93 -7.93 -19.73
N SER A 193 -7.16 -7.65 -20.15
CA SER A 193 -7.44 -6.79 -21.31
C SER A 193 -7.12 -5.32 -21.06
N HIS A 194 -7.24 -4.89 -19.79
CA HIS A 194 -6.88 -3.57 -19.33
C HIS A 194 -6.35 -3.64 -17.89
N ILE A 195 -5.53 -2.66 -17.55
CA ILE A 195 -4.94 -2.44 -16.23
C ILE A 195 -5.36 -1.04 -15.79
N VAL A 196 -5.58 -0.86 -14.50
CA VAL A 196 -5.85 0.45 -13.93
C VAL A 196 -4.70 0.85 -13.02
N GLY A 197 -4.34 2.11 -13.02
CA GLY A 197 -3.26 2.60 -12.18
C GLY A 197 -3.37 4.09 -11.91
N ARG A 198 -2.45 4.60 -11.09
CA ARG A 198 -2.30 6.04 -10.88
C ARG A 198 -1.03 6.49 -11.58
N VAL A 199 -1.09 7.60 -12.30
CA VAL A 199 0.04 8.21 -12.97
C VAL A 199 0.44 9.45 -12.19
N PHE A 200 1.74 9.59 -11.97
CA PHE A 200 2.34 10.83 -11.50
C PHE A 200 3.12 11.47 -12.65
N GLU A 201 2.95 12.78 -12.84
CA GLU A 201 3.73 13.58 -13.77
C GLU A 201 4.44 14.71 -13.02
N TYR A 202 5.77 14.68 -13.10
CA TYR A 202 6.69 15.70 -12.63
C TYR A 202 7.10 16.60 -13.79
N ASN A 203 7.05 17.90 -13.55
CA ASN A 203 7.68 18.91 -14.39
C ASN A 203 8.30 19.97 -13.48
N LYS A 204 9.62 20.18 -13.59
CA LYS A 204 10.42 21.13 -12.81
C LYS A 204 9.90 22.56 -12.92
N ASP A 205 9.38 22.93 -14.09
CA ASP A 205 8.94 24.30 -14.38
C ASP A 205 7.44 24.50 -14.07
N ALA A 206 6.72 23.43 -13.69
CA ALA A 206 5.32 23.51 -13.31
C ALA A 206 5.17 23.86 -11.81
N SER A 207 4.16 24.68 -11.50
CA SER A 207 3.83 25.04 -10.11
C SER A 207 3.28 23.85 -9.31
N GLN A 208 2.76 22.82 -9.98
CA GLN A 208 2.18 21.63 -9.36
C GLN A 208 2.48 20.38 -10.19
N CYS A 209 2.75 19.27 -9.51
CA CYS A 209 2.79 17.94 -10.13
C CYS A 209 1.37 17.50 -10.48
N LYS A 210 1.21 16.73 -11.57
CA LYS A 210 -0.08 16.15 -11.92
C LYS A 210 -0.17 14.71 -11.42
N PHE A 211 -1.34 14.36 -10.92
CA PHE A 211 -1.63 13.02 -10.45
C PHE A 211 -3.05 12.63 -10.83
N GLY A 212 -3.24 11.42 -11.34
CA GLY A 212 -4.55 10.98 -11.77
C GLY A 212 -4.64 9.49 -11.99
N ARG A 213 -5.86 8.97 -11.97
CA ARG A 213 -6.14 7.57 -12.29
C ARG A 213 -6.22 7.39 -13.80
N ALA A 214 -5.69 6.30 -14.32
CA ALA A 214 -5.70 6.00 -15.75
C ALA A 214 -5.90 4.50 -16.00
N GLU A 215 -6.39 4.21 -17.19
CA GLU A 215 -6.47 2.87 -17.75
C GLU A 215 -5.35 2.65 -18.77
N PHE A 216 -4.80 1.43 -18.77
CA PHE A 216 -3.70 1.03 -19.62
C PHE A 216 -4.01 -0.27 -20.35
N THR A 217 -3.48 -0.39 -21.57
CA THR A 217 -3.40 -1.64 -22.32
C THR A 217 -1.98 -2.19 -22.30
N ILE A 218 -1.84 -3.51 -22.37
CA ILE A 218 -0.54 -4.14 -22.51
C ILE A 218 -0.19 -4.21 -24.00
N GLU A 219 0.87 -3.52 -24.41
CA GLU A 219 1.39 -3.57 -25.78
C GLU A 219 2.88 -3.92 -25.74
N ASN A 220 3.30 -5.02 -26.37
CA ASN A 220 4.72 -5.42 -26.46
C ASN A 220 5.47 -5.40 -25.11
N LYS A 221 4.85 -5.90 -24.03
CA LYS A 221 5.37 -5.92 -22.64
C LYS A 221 5.53 -4.52 -22.01
N THR A 222 4.95 -3.50 -22.61
CA THR A 222 4.84 -2.13 -22.08
C THR A 222 3.40 -1.84 -21.68
N LEU A 223 3.18 -0.77 -20.92
CA LEU A 223 1.84 -0.30 -20.58
C LEU A 223 1.56 1.00 -21.32
N LYS A 224 0.52 1.02 -22.15
CA LYS A 224 0.11 2.21 -22.89
C LYS A 224 -1.15 2.77 -22.27
N LEU A 225 -1.09 4.04 -21.88
CA LEU A 225 -2.22 4.80 -21.38
C LEU A 225 -3.27 4.90 -22.48
N ASN A 226 -4.43 4.33 -22.20
CA ASN A 226 -5.61 4.36 -23.05
C ASN A 226 -6.42 5.62 -22.78
N GLN A 227 -6.76 5.86 -21.51
CA GLN A 227 -7.57 7.00 -21.09
C GLN A 227 -7.32 7.37 -19.63
N TRP A 228 -7.56 8.64 -19.31
CA TRP A 228 -7.66 9.10 -17.93
C TRP A 228 -9.04 8.76 -17.38
N LEU A 229 -9.08 8.31 -16.13
CA LEU A 229 -10.30 7.99 -15.41
C LEU A 229 -10.66 9.14 -14.45
N PRO A 230 -11.95 9.42 -14.24
CA PRO A 230 -12.36 10.41 -13.24
C PRO A 230 -11.86 10.01 -11.85
N ASN A 231 -11.41 11.00 -11.08
CA ASN A 231 -11.09 10.78 -9.67
C ASN A 231 -12.40 10.47 -8.91
N GLU A 232 -12.38 9.47 -8.02
CA GLU A 232 -13.59 8.99 -7.31
C GLU A 232 -14.21 10.02 -6.33
N ASN A 233 -13.67 11.25 -6.26
CA ASN A 233 -14.16 12.32 -5.38
C ASN A 233 -14.75 13.54 -6.11
N SER A 234 -15.15 13.42 -7.38
CA SER A 234 -15.82 14.51 -8.11
C SER A 234 -17.34 14.64 -7.81
N GLN A 235 -17.86 13.90 -6.83
CA GLN A 235 -19.24 14.04 -6.34
C GLN A 235 -19.28 13.92 -4.81
N LYS A 236 -19.24 15.06 -4.13
CA LYS A 236 -19.96 15.31 -2.88
C LYS A 236 -20.37 16.79 -2.85
#